data_AF-A0A6M2DYS0-F1
#
_entry.id   AF-A0A6M2DYS0-F1
#
_cell.length_a   1.000
_cell.length_b   1.000
_cell.length_c   1.000
_cell.angle_alpha   90.00
_cell.angle_beta   90.00
_cell.angle_gamma   90.00
#
_symmetry.space_group_name_H-M   'P 1'
#
loop_
_entity.id
_entity.type
_entity.pdbx_description
1 polymer ?
#
loop_
_entity_poly.entity_id
_entity_poly.type
_entity_poly.pdbx_seq_one_letter_code
_entity_poly.pdbx_strand_id
1 'polypeptide(L)'
;MFVIDELLFLPIVIYVPALAFNQVTGVDIHVIATIVCVVCIFYTVMGGLKAVVWSDTWQTLIMFSSVLFVCILGTVQIGGFSKVLSKAQNGDRLHLF
;
A
#
# COMPACT_ATOMS: atom_id res chain seq x y z
N MET A 1 -24.79 6.72 -10.93
CA MET A 1 -24.02 5.46 -10.96
C MET A 1 -22.65 5.67 -10.29
N PHE A 2 -22.63 6.19 -9.05
CA PHE A 2 -21.38 6.43 -8.30
C PHE A 2 -21.25 5.41 -7.16
N VAL A 3 -22.31 5.25 -6.37
CA VAL A 3 -22.36 4.27 -5.26
C VAL A 3 -22.09 2.83 -5.73
N ILE A 4 -22.59 2.45 -6.91
CA ILE A 4 -22.38 1.09 -7.45
C ILE A 4 -20.91 0.88 -7.84
N ASP A 5 -20.26 1.89 -8.42
CA ASP A 5 -18.85 1.82 -8.80
C ASP A 5 -17.96 1.67 -7.55
N GLU A 6 -18.21 2.49 -6.53
CA GLU A 6 -17.48 2.44 -5.27
C GLU A 6 -17.70 1.11 -4.53
N LEU A 7 -18.93 0.59 -4.53
CA LEU A 7 -19.25 -0.70 -3.90
C LEU A 7 -18.53 -1.87 -4.58
N LEU A 8 -18.27 -1.79 -5.88
CA LEU A 8 -17.49 -2.80 -6.62
C LEU A 8 -15.98 -2.61 -6.43
N PHE A 9 -15.52 -1.38 -6.22
CA PHE A 9 -14.10 -1.06 -6.07
C PHE A 9 -13.54 -1.29 -4.66
N LEU A 10 -14.29 -0.95 -3.61
CA LEU A 10 -13.86 -1.07 -2.21
C LEU A 10 -13.35 -2.48 -1.81
N PRO A 11 -13.98 -3.60 -2.21
CA PRO A 11 -13.47 -4.93 -1.91
C PRO A 11 -12.07 -5.18 -2.49
N ILE A 12 -11.78 -4.65 -3.68
CA ILE A 12 -10.48 -4.79 -4.35
C ILE A 12 -9.41 -4.04 -3.55
N VAL A 13 -9.74 -2.83 -3.08
CA VAL A 13 -8.83 -1.99 -2.27
C VAL A 13 -8.45 -2.66 -0.96
N ILE A 14 -9.38 -3.40 -0.33
CA ILE A 14 -9.11 -4.14 0.92
C ILE A 14 -8.34 -5.44 0.65
N TYR A 15 -8.61 -6.10 -0.48
CA TYR A 15 -8.01 -7.38 -0.82
C TYR A 15 -6.49 -7.30 -1.07
N VAL A 16 -6.02 -6.27 -1.79
CA VAL A 16 -4.59 -6.10 -2.12
C VAL A 16 -3.68 -6.04 -0.86
N PRO A 17 -3.92 -5.18 0.14
CA PRO A 17 -3.11 -5.15 1.35
C PRO A 17 -3.30 -6.41 2.20
N ALA A 18 -4.48 -7.02 2.20
CA ALA A 18 -4.71 -8.28 2.92
C ALA A 18 -3.87 -9.43 2.32
N LEU A 19 -3.75 -9.49 0.99
CA LEU A 19 -2.89 -10.44 0.30
C LEU A 19 -1.41 -10.19 0.61
N ALA A 20 -0.96 -8.93 0.59
CA ALA A 20 0.41 -8.58 0.95
C ALA A 20 0.73 -8.96 2.41
N PHE A 21 -0.22 -8.73 3.34
CA PHE A 21 -0.07 -9.11 4.75
C PHE A 21 -0.07 -10.63 4.96
N ASN A 22 -0.92 -11.36 4.22
CA ASN A 22 -0.92 -12.82 4.21
C ASN A 22 0.44 -13.38 3.76
N GLN A 23 1.08 -12.78 2.74
CA GLN A 23 2.39 -13.24 2.28
C GLN A 23 3.50 -13.09 3.32
N VAL A 24 3.44 -12.07 4.17
CA VAL A 24 4.48 -11.82 5.19
C VAL A 24 4.19 -12.51 6.52
N THR A 25 2.92 -12.75 6.88
CA THR A 25 2.53 -13.34 8.18
C THR A 25 2.01 -14.77 8.10
N GLY A 26 1.55 -15.22 6.93
CA GLY A 26 0.86 -16.49 6.75
C GLY A 26 -0.58 -16.54 7.29
N VAL A 27 -1.11 -15.43 7.84
CA VAL A 27 -2.48 -15.37 8.36
C VAL A 27 -3.48 -15.36 7.22
N ASP A 28 -4.57 -16.11 7.34
CA ASP A 28 -5.61 -16.21 6.31
C ASP A 28 -6.17 -14.83 5.88
N ILE A 29 -6.38 -14.67 4.56
CA ILE A 29 -6.80 -13.41 3.96
C ILE A 29 -8.19 -12.98 4.45
N HIS A 30 -9.11 -13.93 4.67
CA HIS A 30 -10.45 -13.61 5.15
C HIS A 30 -10.42 -13.06 6.57
N VAL A 31 -9.53 -13.56 7.42
CA VAL A 31 -9.32 -13.03 8.79
C VAL A 31 -8.79 -11.60 8.74
N ILE A 32 -7.75 -11.36 7.93
CA ILE A 32 -7.14 -10.03 7.78
C ILE A 32 -8.17 -9.03 7.25
N ALA A 33 -8.86 -9.38 6.16
CA ALA A 33 -9.87 -8.52 5.54
C ALA A 33 -11.00 -8.18 6.53
N THR A 34 -11.46 -9.16 7.31
CA THR A 34 -12.50 -8.93 8.33
C THR A 34 -12.04 -7.93 9.38
N ILE A 35 -10.81 -8.07 9.89
CA ILE A 35 -10.25 -7.14 10.88
C ILE A 35 -10.15 -5.73 10.30
N VAL A 36 -9.64 -5.59 9.07
CA VAL A 36 -9.51 -4.28 8.39
C VAL A 36 -10.89 -3.63 8.19
N CYS A 37 -11.88 -4.39 7.71
CA CYS A 37 -13.26 -3.90 7.55
C CYS A 37 -13.84 -3.41 8.88
N VAL A 38 -13.68 -4.20 9.94
CA VAL A 38 -14.20 -3.88 11.28
C VAL A 38 -13.58 -2.58 11.78
N VAL A 39 -12.25 -2.45 11.74
CA VAL A 39 -11.55 -1.22 12.15
C VAL A 39 -12.02 -0.02 11.31
N CYS A 40 -12.11 -0.19 10.00
CA CYS A 40 -12.55 0.85 9.06
C CYS A 40 -13.95 1.38 9.39
N ILE A 41 -14.91 0.46 9.56
CA ILE A 41 -16.28 0.81 9.91
C ILE A 41 -16.31 1.51 11.28
N PHE A 42 -15.59 1.00 12.28
CA PHE A 42 -15.59 1.58 13.62
C PHE A 42 -15.10 3.03 13.64
N TYR A 43 -13.93 3.34 13.09
CA TYR A 43 -13.43 4.73 13.12
C TYR A 43 -14.26 5.67 12.25
N THR A 44 -14.83 5.16 11.15
CA THR A 44 -15.68 5.95 10.25
C THR A 44 -16.99 6.34 10.93
N VAL A 45 -17.65 5.39 11.60
CA VAL A 45 -18.92 5.63 12.30
C VAL A 45 -18.72 6.49 13.54
N MET A 46 -17.66 6.27 14.33
CA MET A 46 -17.43 7.01 15.57
C MET A 46 -17.03 8.47 15.35
N GLY A 47 -16.21 8.74 14.33
CA GLY A 47 -15.58 10.05 14.17
C GLY A 47 -16.10 10.89 13.00
N GLY A 48 -16.96 10.31 12.15
CA GLY A 48 -17.47 10.95 10.94
C GLY A 48 -16.36 11.37 9.97
N LEU A 49 -16.68 12.26 9.02
CA LEU A 49 -15.74 12.70 7.98
C LEU A 49 -14.45 13.31 8.54
N LYS A 50 -14.50 13.99 9.69
CA LYS A 50 -13.32 14.62 10.30
C LYS A 50 -12.28 13.57 10.74
N ALA A 51 -12.73 12.47 11.35
CA ALA A 51 -11.83 11.40 11.75
C ALA A 51 -11.25 10.67 10.54
N VAL A 52 -12.06 10.44 9.50
CA VAL A 52 -11.61 9.80 8.26
C VAL A 52 -10.49 10.61 7.61
N VAL A 53 -10.64 11.94 7.49
CA VAL A 53 -9.60 12.82 6.92
C VAL A 53 -8.32 12.79 7.76
N TRP A 54 -8.45 12.76 9.09
CA TRP A 54 -7.29 12.65 9.97
C TRP A 54 -6.55 11.31 9.81
N SER A 55 -7.28 10.19 9.77
CA SER A 55 -6.68 8.88 9.53
C SER A 55 -6.02 8.77 8.15
N ASP A 56 -6.66 9.34 7.12
CA ASP A 56 -6.14 9.31 5.74
C ASP A 56 -4.84 10.15 5.60
N THR A 57 -4.76 11.27 6.32
CA THR A 57 -3.55 12.10 6.37
C THR A 57 -2.36 11.31 6.93
N TRP A 58 -2.57 10.58 8.03
CA TRP A 58 -1.52 9.74 8.63
C TRP A 58 -1.16 8.56 7.74
N GLN A 59 -2.15 7.90 7.15
CA GLN A 59 -1.92 6.78 6.24
C GLN A 59 -1.07 7.22 5.04
N THR A 60 -1.41 8.35 4.40
CA THR A 60 -0.66 8.88 3.26
C THR A 60 0.77 9.25 3.63
N LEU A 61 0.99 9.89 4.79
CA LEU A 61 2.32 10.24 5.28
C LEU A 61 3.19 9.00 5.50
N ILE A 62 2.63 7.99 6.15
CA ILE A 62 3.33 6.73 6.43
C ILE A 62 3.63 5.98 5.13
N MET A 63 2.67 5.91 4.19
CA MET A 63 2.89 5.28 2.89
C MET A 63 4.03 5.95 2.10
N PHE A 64 4.05 7.29 2.05
CA PHE A 64 5.11 8.02 1.35
C PHE A 64 6.49 7.79 1.99
N SER A 65 6.57 7.87 3.32
CA SER A 65 7.83 7.63 4.04
C SER A 65 8.31 6.17 3.90
N SER A 66 7.41 5.20 3.91
CA SER A 66 7.72 3.78 3.67
C SER A 66 8.32 3.56 2.28
N VAL A 67 7.71 4.14 1.24
CA VAL A 67 8.24 4.01 -0.13
C VAL A 67 9.62 4.64 -0.23
N LEU A 68 9.81 5.85 0.30
CA LEU A 68 11.11 6.51 0.29
C LEU A 68 12.17 5.68 1.02
N PHE A 69 11.83 5.13 2.19
CA PHE A 69 12.72 4.30 2.98
C PHE A 69 13.13 3.02 2.24
N VAL A 70 12.18 2.31 1.64
CA VAL A 70 12.45 1.11 0.83
C VAL A 70 13.33 1.45 -0.38
N CYS A 71 13.09 2.57 -1.06
CA CYS A 71 13.90 3.03 -2.18
C CYS A 71 15.35 3.31 -1.76
N ILE A 72 15.56 3.99 -0.63
CA ILE A 72 16.90 4.30 -0.12
C ILE A 72 17.63 3.03 0.27
N LEU A 73 17.02 2.16 1.08
CA LEU A 73 17.63 0.90 1.50
C LEU A 73 17.95 -0.01 0.32
N GLY A 74 17.04 -0.14 -0.64
CA GLY A 74 17.27 -0.90 -1.86
C GLY A 74 18.45 -0.36 -2.67
N THR A 75 18.57 0.97 -2.77
CA THR A 75 19.69 1.62 -3.48
C THR A 75 21.02 1.42 -2.77
N VAL A 76 21.04 1.53 -1.43
CA VAL A 76 22.25 1.30 -0.62
C VAL A 76 22.70 -0.16 -0.72
N GLN A 77 21.78 -1.12 -0.65
CA GLN A 77 22.08 -2.55 -0.74
C GLN A 77 22.67 -2.95 -2.11
N ILE A 78 22.26 -2.28 -3.19
CA ILE A 78 22.81 -2.49 -4.54
C ILE A 78 24.19 -1.80 -4.71
N GLY A 79 24.58 -0.92 -3.79
CA GLY A 79 25.86 -0.21 -3.79
C GLY A 79 25.83 1.15 -4.49
N GLY A 80 24.68 1.82 -4.47
CA GLY A 80 24.51 3.19 -4.96
C GLY A 80 23.64 3.32 -6.21
N PHE A 81 23.17 4.54 -6.48
CA PHE A 81 22.23 4.85 -7.57
C PHE A 81 22.76 4.48 -8.96
N SER A 82 24.06 4.70 -9.20
CA SER A 82 24.71 4.33 -10.47
C SER A 82 24.60 2.83 -10.77
N LYS A 83 24.77 1.97 -9.76
CA LYS A 83 24.61 0.52 -9.93
C LYS A 83 23.17 0.09 -10.12
N VAL A 84 22.20 0.80 -9.52
CA VAL A 84 20.77 0.57 -9.78
C VAL A 84 20.46 0.84 -11.25
N LEU A 85 20.94 1.95 -11.80
CA LEU A 85 20.75 2.32 -13.20
C LEU A 85 21.42 1.32 -14.15
N SER A 86 22.68 0.95 -13.90
CA SER A 86 23.38 -0.04 -14.72
C SER A 86 22.74 -1.44 -14.64
N LYS A 87 22.25 -1.87 -13.46
CA LYS A 87 21.50 -3.14 -13.34
C LYS A 87 20.19 -3.08 -14.10
N ALA A 88 19.50 -1.95 -14.07
CA ALA A 88 18.24 -1.80 -14.79
C ALA A 88 18.46 -1.75 -16.32
N GLN A 89 19.56 -1.15 -16.81
CA GLN A 89 19.96 -1.21 -18.22
C GLN A 89 20.33 -2.64 -18.65
N ASN A 90 21.15 -3.33 -17.84
CA ASN A 90 21.56 -4.71 -18.13
C ASN A 90 20.41 -5.71 -18.01
N GLY A 91 19.38 -5.40 -17.24
CA GLY A 91 18.18 -6.21 -17.08
C GLY A 91 17.09 -5.93 -18.11
N ASP A 92 17.40 -5.17 -19.16
CA ASP A 92 16.45 -4.72 -20.19
C ASP A 92 15.21 -3.98 -19.63
N ARG A 93 15.35 -3.39 -18.44
CA ARG A 93 14.29 -2.65 -17.74
C ARG A 93 14.27 -1.16 -18.09
N LEU A 94 15.31 -0.67 -18.76
CA LEU A 94 15.42 0.70 -19.25
C LEU A 94 15.35 0.71 -20.78
N HIS A 95 14.14 0.63 -21.32
CA HIS A 95 13.87 1.07 -22.70
C HIS A 95 13.85 2.60 -22.72
N LEU A 96 15.02 3.22 -22.81
CA LEU A 96 15.13 4.68 -22.88
C LEU A 96 15.02 5.24 -24.29
N PHE A 97 15.21 4.44 -25.35
CA PHE A 97 14.76 4.66 -26.73
C PHE A 97 14.70 3.30 -27.45
#